data_AF-A0A935JDF6-F1
#
_entry.id   AF-A0A935JDF6-F1
#
_cell.length_a   1.000
_cell.length_b   1.000
_cell.length_c   1.000
_cell.angle_alpha   90.00
_cell.angle_beta   90.00
_cell.angle_gamma   90.00
#
_symmetry.space_group_name_H-M   'P 1'
#
loop_
_entity.id
_entity.type
_entity.pdbx_description
1 polymer ?
#
loop_
_entity_poly.entity_id
_entity_poly.type
_entity_poly.pdbx_seq_one_letter_code
_entity_poly.pdbx_strand_id
1 'polypeptide(L)'
;MVYVIDTNTGEWKNPCTQEEPPIEWPDEPGENQTPEPCDSFILSLNQNTNFVNYLKSINTQQILTQPFESGYAVSFPNNYQLKQGGYNDPNINWENLNNVGAILHCHYSGLAGIFTPDDIIFMAKIFMGNYAQDSANLFFALTTPTGNPLIMKVKNPAAFRAFAQSIVGDGNGNDDWDEEKIKDFNDDYYDMLRSTNQETNMIAFLNMLKDKNAENAISLYQSDENCTNWNPATLSLFGSLLTDPCQ
;
A
#
# COMPACT_ATOMS: atom_id res chain seq x y z
N MET A 1 -14.29 4.50 43.29
CA MET A 1 -13.92 3.75 44.52
C MET A 1 -12.41 3.81 44.67
N VAL A 2 -11.87 3.91 45.90
CA VAL A 2 -10.43 3.98 46.15
C VAL A 2 -9.96 2.60 46.63
N TYR A 3 -9.02 2.00 45.90
CA TYR A 3 -8.41 0.71 46.24
C TYR A 3 -6.98 0.93 46.73
N VAL A 4 -6.55 0.13 47.70
CA VAL A 4 -5.22 0.19 48.31
C VAL A 4 -4.57 -1.19 48.28
N ILE A 5 -3.24 -1.24 48.13
CA ILE A 5 -2.47 -2.48 48.12
C ILE A 5 -2.33 -2.99 49.55
N ASP A 6 -2.76 -4.23 49.81
CA ASP A 6 -2.45 -4.94 51.04
C ASP A 6 -0.97 -5.33 51.04
N THR A 7 -0.21 -4.83 52.01
CA THR A 7 1.25 -4.99 52.04
C THR A 7 1.72 -6.37 52.50
N ASN A 8 0.83 -7.25 52.97
CA ASN A 8 1.18 -8.61 53.36
C ASN A 8 0.96 -9.62 52.23
N THR A 9 0.03 -9.34 51.33
CA THR A 9 -0.36 -10.24 50.23
C THR A 9 -0.01 -9.69 48.85
N GLY A 10 0.15 -8.37 48.71
CA GLY A 10 0.42 -7.69 47.44
C GLY A 10 -0.82 -7.43 46.58
N GLU A 11 -2.02 -7.73 47.08
CA GLU A 11 -3.28 -7.62 46.33
C GLU A 11 -3.97 -6.26 46.52
N TRP A 12 -4.67 -5.78 45.50
CA TRP A 12 -5.46 -4.54 45.56
C TRP A 12 -6.84 -4.81 46.15
N LYS A 13 -7.20 -4.15 47.26
CA LYS A 13 -8.49 -4.34 47.93
C LYS A 13 -9.20 -3.02 48.25
N ASN A 14 -10.53 -3.06 48.25
CA ASN A 14 -11.34 -1.97 48.79
C ASN A 14 -11.31 -2.07 50.33
N PRO A 15 -10.80 -1.05 51.05
CA PRO A 15 -10.62 -1.14 52.49
C PRO A 15 -11.92 -1.19 53.28
N CYS A 16 -13.07 -0.90 52.67
CA CYS A 16 -14.38 -0.90 53.33
C CYS A 16 -15.19 -2.19 53.11
N THR A 17 -15.03 -2.87 51.97
CA THR A 17 -15.84 -4.05 51.62
C THR A 17 -15.04 -5.35 51.51
N GLN A 18 -13.70 -5.27 51.50
CA GLN A 18 -12.79 -6.39 51.21
C GLN A 18 -13.02 -7.07 49.85
N GLU A 19 -13.81 -6.44 48.98
CA GLU A 19 -14.02 -6.91 47.62
C GLU A 19 -12.81 -6.55 46.76
N GLU A 20 -12.39 -7.53 45.95
CA GLU A 20 -11.44 -7.32 44.86
C GLU A 20 -12.11 -6.48 43.77
N PRO A 21 -11.36 -5.62 43.07
CA PRO A 21 -11.92 -4.90 41.92
C PRO A 21 -12.44 -5.92 40.89
N PRO A 22 -13.53 -5.62 40.15
CA PRO A 22 -13.93 -6.44 39.02
C PRO A 22 -12.74 -6.49 38.05
N ILE A 23 -12.15 -7.67 37.90
CA ILE A 23 -11.05 -7.90 36.98
C ILE A 23 -11.65 -7.95 35.58
N GLU A 24 -11.78 -6.80 34.92
CA GLU A 24 -11.63 -6.79 33.47
C GLU A 24 -10.15 -7.05 33.22
N TRP A 25 -9.83 -8.33 33.02
CA TRP A 25 -8.53 -8.71 32.48
C TRP A 25 -8.38 -7.95 31.15
N PRO A 26 -7.26 -7.24 30.90
CA PRO A 26 -6.98 -6.81 29.54
C PRO A 26 -7.01 -8.07 28.68
N ASP A 27 -7.80 -8.05 27.60
CA ASP A 27 -7.91 -9.17 26.67
C ASP A 27 -6.52 -9.75 26.39
N GLU A 28 -6.39 -11.08 26.45
CA GLU A 28 -5.13 -11.73 26.13
C GLU A 28 -4.64 -11.22 24.76
N PRO A 29 -3.35 -10.84 24.61
CA PRO A 29 -2.84 -10.33 23.36
C PRO A 29 -2.77 -11.47 22.35
N GLY A 30 -3.87 -11.72 21.65
CA GLY A 30 -3.96 -12.83 20.69
C GLY A 30 -5.33 -13.12 20.09
N GLU A 31 -6.46 -12.69 20.67
CA GLU A 31 -7.77 -13.05 20.12
C GLU A 31 -8.43 -11.91 19.33
N ASN A 32 -8.65 -12.19 18.04
CA ASN A 32 -9.44 -11.42 17.07
C ASN A 32 -8.92 -10.02 16.71
N GLN A 33 -7.83 -9.96 15.94
CA GLN A 33 -7.88 -9.03 14.81
C GLN A 33 -8.98 -9.53 13.88
N THR A 34 -10.18 -8.98 14.00
CA THR A 34 -11.26 -9.22 13.02
C THR A 34 -10.66 -8.94 11.64
N PRO A 35 -10.67 -9.89 10.69
CA PRO A 35 -10.18 -9.63 9.34
C PRO A 35 -10.84 -8.37 8.81
N GLU A 36 -10.07 -7.44 8.24
CA GLU A 36 -10.70 -6.27 7.62
C GLU A 36 -11.67 -6.75 6.54
N PRO A 37 -12.93 -6.23 6.52
CA PRO A 37 -13.90 -6.63 5.52
C PRO A 37 -13.31 -6.36 4.13
N CYS A 38 -13.54 -7.30 3.21
CA CYS A 38 -12.91 -7.25 1.89
C CYS A 38 -13.26 -5.93 1.18
N ASP A 39 -12.25 -5.26 0.63
CA ASP A 39 -12.49 -4.10 -0.22
C ASP A 39 -13.27 -4.57 -1.48
N SER A 40 -14.54 -4.18 -1.54
CA SER A 40 -15.45 -4.61 -2.62
C SER A 40 -14.96 -4.21 -4.02
N PHE A 41 -14.20 -3.11 -4.14
CA PHE A 41 -13.60 -2.71 -5.40
C PHE A 41 -12.48 -3.68 -5.79
N ILE A 42 -11.60 -4.05 -4.85
CA ILE A 42 -10.53 -5.04 -5.08
C ILE A 42 -11.11 -6.41 -5.45
N LEU A 43 -12.18 -6.85 -4.77
CA LEU A 43 -12.88 -8.09 -5.14
C LEU A 43 -13.43 -8.03 -6.56
N SER A 44 -13.93 -6.87 -7.01
CA SER A 44 -14.44 -6.71 -8.37
C SER A 44 -13.33 -6.83 -9.43
N LEU A 45 -12.07 -6.54 -9.08
CA LEU A 45 -10.93 -6.70 -10.00
C LEU A 45 -10.67 -8.18 -10.35
N ASN A 46 -10.93 -9.12 -9.44
CA ASN A 46 -10.82 -10.56 -9.72
C ASN A 46 -11.70 -11.01 -10.89
N GLN A 47 -12.83 -10.33 -11.08
CA GLN A 47 -13.81 -10.65 -12.12
C GLN A 47 -13.62 -9.80 -13.38
N ASN A 48 -12.73 -8.79 -13.34
CA ASN A 48 -12.46 -7.93 -14.48
C ASN A 48 -11.44 -8.58 -15.42
N THR A 49 -11.94 -9.24 -16.47
CA THR A 49 -11.11 -9.93 -17.46
C THR A 49 -10.08 -9.02 -18.13
N ASN A 50 -10.40 -7.74 -18.39
CA ASN A 50 -9.45 -6.81 -19.01
C ASN A 50 -8.28 -6.53 -18.05
N PHE A 51 -8.58 -6.18 -16.80
CA PHE A 51 -7.56 -5.94 -15.78
C PHE A 51 -6.61 -7.14 -15.64
N VAL A 52 -7.17 -8.34 -15.48
CA VAL A 52 -6.39 -9.58 -15.33
C VAL A 52 -5.52 -9.83 -16.56
N ASN A 53 -6.08 -9.70 -17.77
CA ASN A 53 -5.33 -9.94 -19.01
C ASN A 53 -4.19 -8.94 -19.21
N TYR A 54 -4.44 -7.64 -18.97
CA TYR A 54 -3.42 -6.61 -19.13
C TYR A 54 -2.31 -6.73 -18.08
N LEU A 55 -2.65 -7.01 -16.82
CA LEU A 55 -1.65 -7.26 -15.79
C LEU A 55 -0.82 -8.51 -16.10
N LYS A 56 -1.45 -9.60 -16.57
CA LYS A 56 -0.74 -10.81 -17.02
C LYS A 56 0.18 -10.54 -18.21
N SER A 57 -0.19 -9.63 -19.11
CA SER A 57 0.64 -9.33 -20.29
C SER A 57 2.00 -8.73 -19.93
N ILE A 58 2.08 -7.98 -18.82
CA ILE A 58 3.33 -7.41 -18.28
C ILE A 58 3.96 -8.31 -17.21
N ASN A 59 3.21 -9.26 -16.66
CA ASN A 59 3.70 -10.33 -15.78
C ASN A 59 4.24 -11.55 -16.56
N THR A 60 5.04 -11.33 -17.60
CA THR A 60 5.65 -12.44 -18.34
C THR A 60 7.16 -12.43 -18.15
N GLN A 61 7.78 -13.60 -18.09
CA GLN A 61 9.24 -13.69 -17.94
C GLN A 61 9.99 -12.93 -19.04
N GLN A 62 9.44 -12.88 -20.26
CA GLN A 62 10.03 -12.12 -21.36
C GLN A 62 10.07 -10.61 -21.06
N ILE A 63 9.00 -10.05 -20.50
CA ILE A 63 8.93 -8.61 -20.15
C ILE A 63 9.76 -8.33 -18.90
N LEU A 64 9.63 -9.17 -17.87
CA LEU A 64 10.32 -9.01 -16.57
C LEU A 64 11.85 -9.18 -16.65
N THR A 65 12.38 -9.75 -17.73
CA THR A 65 13.82 -9.90 -17.97
C THR A 65 14.38 -8.89 -18.98
N GLN A 66 13.52 -8.09 -19.62
CA GLN A 66 13.97 -6.97 -20.44
C GLN A 66 14.44 -5.83 -19.54
N PRO A 67 15.53 -5.13 -19.88
CA PRO A 67 16.06 -4.08 -19.01
C PRO A 67 15.30 -2.77 -19.20
N PHE A 68 13.98 -2.79 -19.13
CA PHE A 68 13.13 -1.61 -19.14
C PHE A 68 11.77 -1.96 -18.54
N GLU A 69 11.10 -0.96 -17.97
CA GLU A 69 9.74 -1.14 -17.46
C GLU A 69 8.70 -1.03 -18.58
N SER A 70 7.59 -1.76 -18.44
CA SER A 70 6.42 -1.63 -19.31
C SER A 70 5.16 -1.59 -18.47
N GLY A 71 4.16 -0.87 -18.95
CA GLY A 71 2.95 -0.66 -18.17
C GLY A 71 1.82 -0.05 -18.97
N TYR A 72 0.70 0.16 -18.28
CA TYR A 72 -0.50 0.76 -18.82
C TYR A 72 -0.96 1.91 -17.93
N ALA A 73 -1.19 3.06 -18.55
CA ALA A 73 -2.04 4.08 -17.95
C ALA A 73 -3.49 3.75 -18.29
N VAL A 74 -4.37 3.74 -17.29
CA VAL A 74 -5.72 3.20 -17.46
C VAL A 74 -6.78 4.22 -17.09
N SER A 75 -7.67 4.52 -18.05
CA SER A 75 -9.00 5.04 -17.72
C SER A 75 -9.93 3.84 -17.52
N PHE A 76 -10.16 3.51 -16.26
CA PHE A 76 -10.75 2.25 -15.83
C PHE A 76 -12.26 2.23 -16.12
N PRO A 77 -12.86 1.09 -16.54
CA PRO A 77 -12.28 -0.25 -16.67
C PRO A 77 -11.79 -0.63 -18.07
N ASN A 78 -11.80 0.27 -19.06
CA ASN A 78 -11.81 -0.15 -20.48
C ASN A 78 -10.66 0.37 -21.33
N ASN A 79 -10.01 1.48 -20.97
CA ASN A 79 -8.98 2.08 -21.81
C ASN A 79 -7.59 1.86 -21.21
N TYR A 80 -6.76 1.07 -21.89
CA TYR A 80 -5.41 0.72 -21.47
C TYR A 80 -4.41 1.27 -22.49
N GLN A 81 -3.64 2.27 -22.08
CA GLN A 81 -2.62 2.87 -22.94
C GLN A 81 -1.25 2.33 -22.57
N LEU A 82 -0.67 1.50 -23.45
CA LEU A 82 0.67 0.96 -23.27
C LEU A 82 1.70 2.10 -23.22
N LYS A 83 2.57 2.04 -22.21
CA LYS A 83 3.71 2.92 -22.02
C LYS A 83 4.93 2.05 -21.72
N GLN A 84 6.10 2.48 -22.16
CA GLN A 84 7.36 1.77 -21.96
C GLN A 84 8.44 2.74 -21.52
N GLY A 85 9.31 2.27 -20.64
CA GLY A 85 10.50 2.98 -20.20
C GLY A 85 11.61 2.97 -21.25
N GLY A 86 12.66 3.72 -20.97
CA GLY A 86 13.91 3.65 -21.71
C GLY A 86 14.69 2.37 -21.40
N TYR A 87 15.61 1.99 -22.29
CA TYR A 87 16.56 0.90 -22.02
C TYR A 87 17.46 1.25 -20.83
N ASN A 88 17.53 0.37 -19.85
CA ASN A 88 18.14 0.52 -18.52
C ASN A 88 17.55 1.68 -17.68
N ASP A 89 16.37 2.18 -18.03
CA ASP A 89 15.70 3.23 -17.27
C ASP A 89 14.72 2.60 -16.28
N PRO A 90 14.86 2.81 -14.97
CA PRO A 90 13.99 2.22 -13.95
C PRO A 90 12.69 3.04 -13.77
N ASN A 91 12.16 3.59 -14.86
CA ASN A 91 10.92 4.34 -14.84
C ASN A 91 10.19 4.28 -16.20
N ILE A 92 8.94 4.70 -16.18
CA ILE A 92 8.11 4.94 -17.37
C ILE A 92 7.76 6.41 -17.41
N ASN A 93 7.88 7.03 -18.60
CA ASN A 93 7.38 8.38 -18.78
C ASN A 93 5.83 8.38 -18.85
N TRP A 94 5.22 8.92 -17.81
CA TRP A 94 3.78 9.03 -17.62
C TRP A 94 3.19 10.39 -18.04
N GLU A 95 3.74 11.05 -19.06
CA GLU A 95 3.21 12.32 -19.55
C GLU A 95 1.79 12.22 -20.15
N ASN A 96 1.08 13.36 -20.09
CA ASN A 96 -0.25 13.62 -20.66
C ASN A 96 -1.37 12.74 -20.09
N LEU A 97 -1.37 12.57 -18.77
CA LEU A 97 -2.41 11.80 -18.08
C LEU A 97 -3.55 12.68 -17.59
N ASN A 98 -4.76 12.22 -17.87
CA ASN A 98 -5.99 12.73 -17.28
C ASN A 98 -6.94 11.55 -17.07
N ASN A 99 -7.88 11.68 -16.13
CA ASN A 99 -8.89 10.67 -15.87
C ASN A 99 -8.28 9.26 -15.66
N VAL A 100 -7.28 9.19 -14.78
CA VAL A 100 -6.54 7.97 -14.44
C VAL A 100 -7.31 7.18 -13.38
N GLY A 101 -7.79 5.99 -13.73
CA GLY A 101 -8.34 5.03 -12.77
C GLY A 101 -7.26 4.12 -12.18
N ALA A 102 -6.24 3.77 -12.98
CA ALA A 102 -5.13 2.95 -12.52
C ALA A 102 -3.83 3.16 -13.29
N ILE A 103 -2.73 2.79 -12.66
CA ILE A 103 -1.44 2.52 -13.30
C ILE A 103 -1.13 1.04 -13.10
N LEU A 104 -0.76 0.34 -14.17
CA LEU A 104 -0.25 -1.02 -14.09
C LEU A 104 1.17 -0.99 -14.63
N HIS A 105 2.16 -1.49 -13.92
CA HIS A 105 3.51 -1.57 -14.46
C HIS A 105 4.27 -2.77 -13.94
N CYS A 106 5.45 -2.98 -14.52
CA CYS A 106 6.35 -4.03 -14.09
C CYS A 106 7.72 -3.48 -13.75
N HIS A 107 8.34 -4.08 -12.75
CA HIS A 107 9.77 -3.92 -12.49
C HIS A 107 10.52 -5.06 -13.17
N TYR A 108 11.62 -4.74 -13.84
CA TYR A 108 12.48 -5.76 -14.43
C TYR A 108 13.52 -6.30 -13.43
N SER A 109 14.23 -7.35 -13.83
CA SER A 109 15.24 -8.03 -13.00
C SER A 109 16.27 -7.05 -12.41
N GLY A 110 16.41 -7.09 -11.08
CA GLY A 110 17.35 -6.26 -10.33
C GLY A 110 16.73 -5.01 -9.70
N LEU A 111 15.48 -4.69 -10.02
CA LEU A 111 14.74 -3.61 -9.38
C LEU A 111 14.01 -4.06 -8.10
N ALA A 112 13.41 -3.10 -7.41
CA ALA A 112 12.66 -3.29 -6.17
C ALA A 112 11.53 -4.33 -6.30
N GLY A 113 11.33 -5.13 -5.26
CA GLY A 113 10.23 -6.09 -5.16
C GLY A 113 8.86 -5.49 -4.83
N ILE A 114 8.75 -4.16 -4.73
CA ILE A 114 7.53 -3.39 -4.39
C ILE A 114 7.55 -2.02 -5.08
N PHE A 115 6.44 -1.28 -5.01
CA PHE A 115 6.34 0.12 -5.38
C PHE A 115 7.45 0.96 -4.75
N THR A 116 8.18 1.69 -5.59
CA THR A 116 9.25 2.60 -5.19
C THR A 116 8.68 3.88 -4.57
N PRO A 117 9.49 4.71 -3.90
CA PRO A 117 9.07 6.06 -3.51
C PRO A 117 8.49 6.86 -4.68
N ASP A 118 9.06 6.74 -5.88
CA ASP A 118 8.59 7.46 -7.07
C ASP A 118 7.19 7.02 -7.49
N ASP A 119 6.85 5.74 -7.36
CA ASP A 119 5.49 5.25 -7.60
C ASP A 119 4.47 5.88 -6.64
N ILE A 120 4.83 5.98 -5.35
CA ILE A 120 3.98 6.56 -4.29
C ILE A 120 3.80 8.06 -4.50
N ILE A 121 4.90 8.77 -4.80
CA ILE A 121 4.90 10.20 -5.16
C ILE A 121 4.02 10.42 -6.38
N PHE A 122 4.14 9.57 -7.39
CA PHE A 122 3.36 9.70 -8.61
C PHE A 122 1.85 9.49 -8.35
N MET A 123 1.49 8.49 -7.55
CA MET A 123 0.10 8.30 -7.11
C MET A 123 -0.44 9.52 -6.35
N ALA A 124 0.38 10.13 -5.49
CA ALA A 124 0.04 11.35 -4.77
C ALA A 124 -0.15 12.55 -5.71
N LYS A 125 0.71 12.71 -6.72
CA LYS A 125 0.55 13.74 -7.77
C LYS A 125 -0.74 13.57 -8.56
N ILE A 126 -1.10 12.33 -8.95
CA ILE A 126 -2.37 12.04 -9.63
C ILE A 126 -3.57 12.45 -8.76
N PHE A 127 -3.54 12.10 -7.49
CA PHE A 127 -4.62 12.38 -6.56
C PHE A 127 -4.76 13.88 -6.26
N MET A 128 -3.64 14.54 -5.92
CA MET A 128 -3.62 15.97 -5.55
C MET A 128 -3.90 16.88 -6.76
N GLY A 129 -3.42 16.51 -7.94
CA GLY A 129 -3.65 17.22 -9.20
C GLY A 129 -5.05 17.05 -9.77
N ASN A 130 -5.94 16.29 -9.11
CA ASN A 130 -7.27 15.92 -9.61
C ASN A 130 -7.23 15.20 -10.97
N TYR A 131 -6.16 14.45 -11.25
CA TYR A 131 -6.05 13.64 -12.46
C TYR A 131 -6.70 12.26 -12.30
N ALA A 132 -7.04 11.85 -11.07
CA ALA A 132 -7.75 10.61 -10.78
C ALA A 132 -9.18 10.62 -11.36
N GLN A 133 -9.59 9.51 -11.99
CA GLN A 133 -10.97 9.29 -12.43
C GLN A 133 -11.92 9.13 -11.25
N ASP A 134 -11.48 8.36 -10.24
CA ASP A 134 -12.17 8.15 -8.97
C ASP A 134 -11.12 8.10 -7.87
N SER A 135 -11.00 9.18 -7.12
CA SER A 135 -10.01 9.32 -6.05
C SER A 135 -10.16 8.28 -4.94
N ALA A 136 -11.36 7.72 -4.72
CA ALA A 136 -11.59 6.69 -3.70
C ALA A 136 -11.18 5.29 -4.15
N ASN A 137 -11.06 5.09 -5.47
CA ASN A 137 -10.68 3.82 -6.06
C ASN A 137 -9.44 3.92 -6.95
N LEU A 138 -8.63 4.98 -6.82
CA LEU A 138 -7.33 5.07 -7.46
C LEU A 138 -6.43 3.96 -6.91
N PHE A 139 -5.84 3.18 -7.81
CA PHE A 139 -4.95 2.09 -7.45
C PHE A 139 -3.84 1.91 -8.47
N PHE A 140 -2.68 1.43 -8.02
CA PHE A 140 -1.58 1.01 -8.86
C PHE A 140 -1.39 -0.49 -8.70
N ALA A 141 -1.08 -1.19 -9.78
CA ALA A 141 -0.75 -2.62 -9.77
C ALA A 141 0.67 -2.83 -10.29
N LEU A 142 1.42 -3.71 -9.63
CA LEU A 142 2.81 -3.98 -9.92
C LEU A 142 3.04 -5.48 -10.11
N THR A 143 3.86 -5.83 -11.10
CA THR A 143 4.40 -7.19 -11.26
C THR A 143 5.92 -7.13 -11.20
N THR A 144 6.56 -8.10 -10.53
CA THR A 144 8.01 -8.15 -10.37
C THR A 144 8.54 -9.53 -10.76
N PRO A 145 9.85 -9.70 -11.02
CA PRO A 145 10.41 -10.96 -11.47
C PRO A 145 10.46 -12.06 -10.39
N THR A 146 10.39 -11.66 -9.11
CA THR A 146 10.68 -12.53 -7.96
C THR A 146 9.51 -12.68 -7.00
N GLY A 147 8.35 -12.12 -7.32
CA GLY A 147 7.22 -12.06 -6.40
C GLY A 147 5.86 -12.13 -7.08
N ASN A 148 4.83 -12.23 -6.26
CA ASN A 148 3.46 -12.18 -6.72
C ASN A 148 3.07 -10.73 -7.10
N PRO A 149 2.06 -10.56 -7.97
CA PRO A 149 1.52 -9.25 -8.28
C PRO A 149 1.03 -8.52 -7.02
N LEU A 150 1.23 -7.20 -6.98
CA LEU A 150 0.85 -6.33 -5.88
C LEU A 150 -0.14 -5.26 -6.36
N ILE A 151 -1.02 -4.79 -5.47
CA ILE A 151 -1.81 -3.57 -5.65
C ILE A 151 -1.58 -2.65 -4.46
N MET A 152 -1.29 -1.38 -4.72
CA MET A 152 -1.52 -0.31 -3.73
C MET A 152 -2.77 0.47 -4.13
N LYS A 153 -3.65 0.76 -3.17
CA LYS A 153 -4.93 1.44 -3.41
C LYS A 153 -5.16 2.53 -2.36
N VAL A 154 -5.78 3.63 -2.76
CA VAL A 154 -6.32 4.61 -1.79
C VAL A 154 -7.37 3.93 -0.92
N LYS A 155 -7.10 3.85 0.39
CA LYS A 155 -8.02 3.27 1.39
C LYS A 155 -9.05 4.30 1.84
N ASN A 156 -8.59 5.49 2.23
CA ASN A 156 -9.44 6.60 2.65
C ASN A 156 -8.96 7.91 1.99
N PRO A 157 -9.79 8.57 1.16
CA PRO A 157 -9.38 9.80 0.46
C PRO A 157 -8.94 10.95 1.36
N ALA A 158 -9.55 11.10 2.55
CA ALA A 158 -9.18 12.18 3.47
C ALA A 158 -7.81 11.90 4.12
N ALA A 159 -7.57 10.67 4.56
CA ALA A 159 -6.26 10.27 5.09
C ALA A 159 -5.19 10.31 3.99
N PHE A 160 -5.53 9.85 2.78
CA PHE A 160 -4.62 9.91 1.64
C PHE A 160 -4.29 11.33 1.21
N ARG A 161 -5.24 12.27 1.26
CA ARG A 161 -4.95 13.69 1.04
C ARG A 161 -3.92 14.21 2.04
N ALA A 162 -4.08 13.93 3.33
CA ALA A 162 -3.13 14.37 4.35
C ALA A 162 -1.74 13.75 4.15
N PHE A 163 -1.68 12.45 3.81
CA PHE A 163 -0.43 11.78 3.47
C PHE A 163 0.21 12.39 2.22
N ALA A 164 -0.54 12.54 1.12
CA ALA A 164 -0.08 13.14 -0.13
C ALA A 164 0.45 14.57 0.08
N GLN A 165 -0.26 15.40 0.86
CA GLN A 165 0.20 16.75 1.21
C GLN A 165 1.54 16.76 1.95
N SER A 166 1.81 15.73 2.75
CA SER A 166 3.08 15.58 3.46
C SER A 166 4.27 15.21 2.57
N ILE A 167 4.02 14.73 1.34
CA ILE A 167 5.06 14.26 0.41
C ILE A 167 5.17 15.10 -0.88
N VAL A 168 4.08 15.71 -1.37
CA VAL A 168 4.09 16.52 -2.61
C VAL A 168 3.57 17.95 -2.42
N GLY A 169 3.14 18.31 -1.20
CA GLY A 169 2.52 19.61 -0.92
C GLY A 169 1.07 19.72 -1.38
N ASP A 170 0.54 20.94 -1.43
CA ASP A 170 -0.89 21.20 -1.70
C ASP A 170 -1.28 21.07 -3.19
N GLY A 171 -0.31 21.01 -4.10
CA GLY A 171 -0.55 20.76 -5.53
C GLY A 171 -1.53 21.77 -6.13
N ASN A 172 -1.19 23.06 -6.14
CA ASN A 172 -2.08 24.18 -6.54
C ASN A 172 -2.44 24.24 -8.04
N GLY A 173 -2.61 23.10 -8.71
CA GLY A 173 -3.24 23.00 -10.03
C GLY A 173 -2.38 23.37 -11.24
N ASN A 174 -1.08 23.61 -11.07
CA ASN A 174 -0.13 23.93 -12.15
C ASN A 174 1.16 23.09 -12.08
N ASP A 175 1.10 21.87 -11.58
CA ASP A 175 2.28 21.03 -11.31
C ASP A 175 3.34 21.71 -10.42
N ASP A 176 2.91 22.67 -9.59
CA ASP A 176 3.73 23.36 -8.59
C ASP A 176 3.85 22.46 -7.34
N TRP A 177 4.69 21.44 -7.49
CA TRP A 177 4.95 20.44 -6.46
C TRP A 177 6.04 20.91 -5.50
N ASP A 178 5.92 20.51 -4.23
CA ASP A 178 6.91 20.80 -3.21
C ASP A 178 8.12 19.87 -3.39
N GLU A 179 9.08 20.29 -4.21
CA GLU A 179 10.26 19.49 -4.59
C GLU A 179 11.15 19.11 -3.39
N GLU A 180 11.16 19.92 -2.32
CA GLU A 180 11.90 19.59 -1.09
C GLU A 180 11.27 18.39 -0.40
N LYS A 181 9.94 18.38 -0.21
CA LYS A 181 9.23 17.21 0.37
C LYS A 181 9.34 15.96 -0.48
N ILE A 182 9.29 16.10 -1.81
CA ILE A 182 9.46 14.99 -2.75
C ILE A 182 10.84 14.38 -2.55
N LYS A 183 11.87 15.22 -2.53
CA LYS A 183 13.25 14.79 -2.34
C LYS A 183 13.45 14.14 -0.98
N ASP A 184 12.94 14.74 0.10
CA ASP A 184 13.07 14.20 1.45
C ASP A 184 12.38 12.84 1.57
N PHE A 185 11.17 12.68 1.03
CA PHE A 185 10.49 11.39 1.03
C PHE A 185 11.24 10.33 0.21
N ASN A 186 11.82 10.71 -0.93
CA ASN A 186 12.64 9.79 -1.71
C ASN A 186 13.90 9.38 -0.93
N ASP A 187 14.66 10.34 -0.40
CA ASP A 187 15.89 10.09 0.37
C ASP A 187 15.64 9.22 1.61
N ASP A 188 14.54 9.45 2.34
CA ASP A 188 14.19 8.71 3.56
C ASP A 188 13.89 7.23 3.28
N TYR A 189 13.25 6.91 2.14
CA TYR A 189 12.71 5.57 1.88
C TYR A 189 13.30 4.83 0.68
N TYR A 190 14.14 5.47 -0.14
CA TYR A 190 14.76 4.84 -1.32
C TYR A 190 15.54 3.58 -0.93
N ASP A 191 16.44 3.68 0.05
CA ASP A 191 17.23 2.54 0.52
C ASP A 191 16.36 1.46 1.20
N MET A 192 15.26 1.85 1.85
CA MET A 192 14.35 0.93 2.54
C MET A 192 13.51 0.10 1.57
N LEU A 193 13.13 0.67 0.41
CA LEU A 193 12.20 0.06 -0.55
C LEU A 193 12.89 -0.53 -1.78
N ARG A 194 14.23 -0.54 -1.86
CA ARG A 194 14.96 -1.02 -3.05
C ARG A 194 15.41 -2.49 -3.02
N SER A 195 14.96 -3.29 -2.04
CA SER A 195 15.33 -4.71 -2.01
C SER A 195 14.69 -5.48 -3.17
N THR A 196 15.40 -6.44 -3.75
CA THR A 196 14.79 -7.37 -4.73
C THR A 196 13.93 -8.44 -4.05
N ASN A 197 14.02 -8.58 -2.72
CA ASN A 197 13.17 -9.47 -1.94
C ASN A 197 11.83 -8.80 -1.64
N GLN A 198 10.75 -9.31 -2.25
CA GLN A 198 9.41 -8.73 -2.14
C GLN A 198 8.90 -8.69 -0.69
N GLU A 199 9.06 -9.76 0.09
CA GLU A 199 8.56 -9.81 1.48
C GLU A 199 9.24 -8.75 2.36
N THR A 200 10.56 -8.61 2.28
CA THR A 200 11.34 -7.58 2.98
C THR A 200 10.81 -6.19 2.63
N ASN A 201 10.57 -5.96 1.35
CA ASN A 201 10.07 -4.70 0.84
C ASN A 201 8.61 -4.41 1.23
N MET A 202 7.74 -5.43 1.27
CA MET A 202 6.37 -5.31 1.77
C MET A 202 6.35 -4.91 3.25
N ILE A 203 7.20 -5.53 4.07
CA ILE A 203 7.35 -5.15 5.48
C ILE A 203 7.87 -3.71 5.60
N ALA A 204 8.87 -3.32 4.80
CA ALA A 204 9.40 -1.96 4.80
C ALA A 204 8.33 -0.93 4.38
N PHE A 205 7.53 -1.23 3.36
CA PHE A 205 6.42 -0.39 2.90
C PHE A 205 5.36 -0.20 3.98
N LEU A 206 4.93 -1.28 4.65
CA LEU A 206 3.94 -1.19 5.72
C LEU A 206 4.49 -0.41 6.94
N ASN A 207 5.77 -0.57 7.26
CA ASN A 207 6.41 0.25 8.30
C ASN A 207 6.54 1.72 7.90
N MET A 208 6.83 2.03 6.62
CA MET A 208 6.79 3.41 6.11
C MET A 208 5.39 4.01 6.26
N LEU A 209 4.33 3.26 5.95
CA LEU A 209 2.97 3.74 6.17
C LEU A 209 2.73 4.06 7.65
N LYS A 210 3.17 3.21 8.57
CA LYS A 210 3.07 3.47 10.00
C LYS A 210 3.85 4.72 10.44
N ASP A 211 5.10 4.84 10.00
CA ASP A 211 5.98 5.99 10.31
C ASP A 211 5.37 7.32 9.82
N LYS A 212 4.72 7.31 8.65
CA LYS A 212 4.03 8.47 8.08
C LYS A 212 2.58 8.65 8.55
N ASN A 213 2.09 7.84 9.51
CA ASN A 213 0.68 7.80 9.93
C ASN A 213 -0.31 7.62 8.76
N ALA A 214 0.08 6.81 7.78
CA ALA A 214 -0.59 6.56 6.50
C ALA A 214 -1.21 5.15 6.39
N GLU A 215 -1.27 4.38 7.48
CA GLU A 215 -1.91 3.04 7.50
C GLU A 215 -3.39 3.08 7.10
N ASN A 216 -4.06 4.20 7.34
CA ASN A 216 -5.44 4.42 6.89
C ASN A 216 -5.55 5.10 5.51
N ALA A 217 -4.43 5.54 4.93
CA ALA A 217 -4.38 6.24 3.65
C ALA A 217 -4.28 5.28 2.47
N ILE A 218 -3.41 4.27 2.58
CA ILE A 218 -3.13 3.29 1.53
C ILE A 218 -3.37 1.88 2.06
N SER A 219 -3.98 1.03 1.24
CA SER A 219 -3.98 -0.42 1.44
C SER A 219 -3.05 -1.08 0.44
N LEU A 220 -2.33 -2.11 0.89
CA LEU A 220 -1.52 -2.99 0.04
C LEU A 220 -2.21 -4.35 -0.08
N TYR A 221 -2.23 -4.91 -1.28
CA TYR A 221 -2.75 -6.24 -1.55
C TYR A 221 -1.72 -7.04 -2.34
N GLN A 222 -1.68 -8.35 -2.10
CA GLN A 222 -0.89 -9.31 -2.87
C GLN A 222 -1.84 -10.33 -3.51
N SER A 223 -1.59 -10.64 -4.77
CA SER A 223 -2.32 -11.71 -5.48
C SER A 223 -1.64 -13.06 -5.32
N ASP A 224 -2.33 -14.13 -5.73
CA ASP A 224 -1.67 -15.30 -6.29
C ASP A 224 -0.96 -15.00 -7.63
N GLU A 225 -0.15 -15.94 -8.13
CA GLU A 225 0.54 -15.87 -9.43
C GLU A 225 -0.42 -15.66 -10.62
N ASN A 226 -1.71 -15.97 -10.44
CA ASN A 226 -2.73 -15.92 -11.48
C ASN A 226 -3.50 -14.59 -11.53
N CYS A 227 -3.14 -13.59 -10.71
CA CYS A 227 -3.83 -12.30 -10.63
C CYS A 227 -5.34 -12.43 -10.28
N THR A 228 -5.73 -13.49 -9.57
CA THR A 228 -7.15 -13.86 -9.36
C THR A 228 -7.63 -13.84 -7.92
N ASN A 229 -6.73 -13.67 -6.95
CA ASN A 229 -7.06 -13.66 -5.53
C ASN A 229 -6.23 -12.61 -4.79
N TRP A 230 -6.77 -11.39 -4.65
CA TRP A 230 -6.13 -10.29 -3.92
C TRP A 230 -6.41 -10.33 -2.43
N ASN A 231 -5.35 -10.53 -1.64
CA ASN A 231 -5.40 -10.56 -0.18
C ASN A 231 -4.71 -9.32 0.39
N PRO A 232 -5.28 -8.67 1.42
CA PRO A 232 -4.64 -7.54 2.08
C PRO A 232 -3.33 -7.98 2.72
N ALA A 233 -2.31 -7.13 2.59
CA ALA A 233 -1.03 -7.29 3.25
C ALA A 233 -0.99 -6.37 4.48
N THR A 234 -0.77 -6.94 5.67
CA THR A 234 -0.67 -6.21 6.94
C THR A 234 0.50 -6.71 7.77
N LEU A 235 0.82 -5.98 8.86
CA LEU A 235 1.79 -6.43 9.84
C LEU A 235 1.06 -7.04 11.05
N SER A 236 1.55 -8.20 11.51
CA SER A 236 1.17 -8.75 12.80
C SER A 236 1.63 -7.82 13.94
N LEU A 237 1.14 -8.07 15.16
CA LEU A 237 1.61 -7.36 16.36
C LEU A 237 3.13 -7.44 16.57
N PHE A 238 3.77 -8.50 16.06
CA PHE A 238 5.20 -8.74 16.16
C PHE A 238 5.97 -8.28 14.91
N GLY A 239 5.31 -7.60 13.96
CA GLY A 239 5.95 -7.05 12.76
C GLY A 239 6.20 -8.05 11.64
N SER A 240 5.62 -9.25 11.71
CA SER A 240 5.66 -10.22 10.62
C SER A 240 4.60 -9.89 9.56
N LEU A 241 4.89 -10.17 8.30
CA LEU A 241 3.92 -9.99 7.21
C LEU A 241 2.77 -11.00 7.34
N LEU A 242 1.53 -10.52 7.18
CA LEU A 242 0.31 -11.32 7.07
C LEU A 242 -0.35 -11.02 5.71
N THR A 243 -0.77 -12.06 5.00
CA THR A 243 -1.48 -11.97 3.70
C THR A 243 -2.71 -12.88 3.67
N ASP A 244 -3.52 -12.75 4.70
CA ASP A 244 -4.68 -13.61 4.90
C ASP A 244 -5.78 -13.34 3.87
N PRO A 245 -6.50 -14.38 3.41
CA PRO A 245 -7.67 -14.20 2.57
C PRO A 245 -8.68 -13.27 3.23
N CYS A 246 -9.11 -12.29 2.43
CA CYS A 246 -10.37 -11.59 2.60
C CYS A 246 -11.50 -12.60 2.94
N GLN A 247 -12.16 -12.45 4.11
CA GLN A 247 -13.31 -13.27 4.54
C GLN A 247 -14.65 -12.61 4.25
#